data_AF-A0A5Z8IQF6-F1
#
_entry.id   AF-A0A5Z8IQF6-F1
#
_cell.length_a   1.000
_cell.length_b   1.000
_cell.length_c   1.000
_cell.angle_alpha   90.00
_cell.angle_beta   90.00
_cell.angle_gamma   90.00
#
_symmetry.space_group_name_H-M   'P 1'
#
loop_
_entity.id
_entity.type
_entity.pdbx_description
1 polymer ?
#
loop_
_entity_poly.entity_id
_entity_poly.type
_entity_poly.pdbx_seq_one_letter_code
_entity_poly.pdbx_strand_id
1 'polypeptide(L)'
;MTLPYGVISDPHYHRWDAFATTNADGLNSRLEIQLDATKEAAKAMKAAGCKYMLVAGDTFHVRGAISPSVLHFVTETYEWIIKELGLEVVMLAGNHDLETNDSVYSANAAASLRSIGVEIVCGKRPHSIKMGDVTVHLISWRNNHAELISDLKTLRSGLDGDNHDVVVHTSINKAIPTMPDVGIDAQELKDIGFRLLLSGHYHNHKEVLPGVVSIGALTHQNWGDVGSLAGFMIVNPDGTFTHHETSAPKFVNLEDDVEDDQIRGNYVRFRAVVESDEEGIKIQNVLKTMGAKGVVCNFIRKASMMEGTASTAETSKIDSLGESVAAYCKIVHDTDGGFDLSKLDMLCQEILTEAESAEAM
;
A
#
# COMPACT_ATOMS: atom_id res chain seq x y z
N MET A 1 7.09 -4.07 33.92
CA MET A 1 6.08 -3.28 33.19
C MET A 1 6.26 -3.59 31.72
N THR A 2 5.19 -4.07 31.09
CA THR A 2 5.08 -4.25 29.64
C THR A 2 5.26 -2.90 28.94
N LEU A 3 6.05 -2.87 27.87
CA LEU A 3 6.36 -1.66 27.11
C LEU A 3 5.46 -1.59 25.86
N PRO A 4 5.05 -0.39 25.42
CA PRO A 4 4.38 -0.26 24.13
C PRO A 4 5.32 -0.66 22.99
N TYR A 5 4.74 -0.96 21.84
CA TYR A 5 5.50 -1.20 20.61
C TYR A 5 4.85 -0.50 19.42
N GLY A 6 5.69 -0.10 18.48
CA GLY A 6 5.25 0.53 17.25
C GLY A 6 5.12 -0.46 16.11
N VAL A 7 4.16 -0.25 15.23
CA VAL A 7 3.96 -1.05 14.02
C VAL A 7 3.75 -0.13 12.82
N ILE A 8 4.50 -0.38 11.75
CA ILE A 8 4.21 0.13 10.41
C ILE A 8 3.96 -1.05 9.47
N SER A 9 3.29 -0.80 8.35
CA SER A 9 3.14 -1.78 7.28
C SER A 9 3.19 -1.13 5.91
N ASP A 10 3.49 -1.95 4.89
CA ASP A 10 3.39 -1.59 3.49
C ASP A 10 4.04 -0.23 3.15
N PRO A 11 5.29 0.04 3.61
CA PRO A 11 5.96 1.28 3.23
C PRO A 11 6.26 1.32 1.72
N HIS A 12 6.40 0.16 1.07
CA HIS A 12 6.62 0.02 -0.39
C HIS A 12 7.68 1.00 -0.90
N TYR A 13 8.87 1.00 -0.30
CA TYR A 13 9.91 1.97 -0.67
C TYR A 13 10.23 1.87 -2.17
N HIS A 14 10.02 2.98 -2.87
CA HIS A 14 10.12 3.02 -4.31
C HIS A 14 10.38 4.43 -4.82
N ARG A 15 11.15 4.52 -5.90
CA ARG A 15 11.41 5.76 -6.63
C ARG A 15 10.32 6.00 -7.68
N TRP A 16 9.07 6.17 -7.25
CA TRP A 16 7.97 6.46 -8.16
C TRP A 16 8.32 7.60 -9.13
N ASP A 17 8.02 7.45 -10.42
CA ASP A 17 8.30 8.50 -11.41
C ASP A 17 7.23 9.58 -11.42
N ALA A 18 5.98 9.20 -11.14
CA ALA A 18 4.85 10.12 -11.15
C ALA A 18 5.04 11.25 -10.11
N PHE A 19 5.02 12.50 -10.61
CA PHE A 19 5.19 13.74 -9.83
C PHE A 19 6.52 13.87 -9.11
N ALA A 20 7.49 13.01 -9.43
CA ALA A 20 8.76 13.02 -8.75
C ALA A 20 9.75 14.02 -9.36
N THR A 21 10.67 14.41 -8.52
CA THR A 21 11.89 15.12 -8.86
C THR A 21 13.05 14.39 -8.19
N THR A 22 14.25 14.57 -8.69
CA THR A 22 15.45 13.97 -8.10
C THR A 22 16.40 15.09 -7.70
N ASN A 23 16.88 15.06 -6.46
CA ASN A 23 17.83 16.06 -5.97
C ASN A 23 19.27 15.77 -6.48
N ALA A 24 20.22 16.62 -6.12
CA ALA A 24 21.61 16.50 -6.57
C ALA A 24 22.31 15.21 -6.12
N ASP A 25 21.86 14.61 -5.02
CA ASP A 25 22.41 13.38 -4.45
C ASP A 25 21.74 12.12 -5.03
N GLY A 26 20.79 12.28 -5.95
CA GLY A 26 20.07 11.17 -6.57
C GLY A 26 18.87 10.66 -5.76
N LEU A 27 18.46 11.35 -4.69
CA LEU A 27 17.26 11.02 -3.93
C LEU A 27 16.01 11.49 -4.69
N ASN A 28 15.15 10.53 -5.00
CA ASN A 28 13.84 10.78 -5.60
C ASN A 28 12.87 11.31 -4.52
N SER A 29 12.14 12.38 -4.83
CA SER A 29 11.28 13.08 -3.86
C SER A 29 10.04 12.28 -3.43
N ARG A 30 9.62 11.26 -4.18
CA ARG A 30 8.59 10.30 -3.75
C ARG A 30 9.15 9.31 -2.74
N LEU A 31 10.39 8.83 -2.95
CA LEU A 31 11.09 8.02 -1.96
C LEU A 31 11.37 8.83 -0.68
N GLU A 32 11.81 10.08 -0.81
CA GLU A 32 12.06 10.98 0.32
C GLU A 32 10.84 11.10 1.24
N ILE A 33 9.63 11.28 0.67
CA ILE A 33 8.36 11.29 1.43
C ILE A 33 8.20 10.00 2.24
N GLN A 34 8.42 8.83 1.64
CA GLN A 34 8.26 7.54 2.32
C GLN A 34 9.26 7.39 3.47
N LEU A 35 10.51 7.80 3.25
CA LEU A 35 11.56 7.76 4.28
C LEU A 35 11.27 8.74 5.42
N ASP A 36 10.76 9.93 5.13
CA ASP A 36 10.41 10.92 6.15
C ASP A 36 9.19 10.49 6.96
N ALA A 37 8.18 9.88 6.35
CA ALA A 37 7.07 9.24 7.05
C ALA A 37 7.56 8.12 8.00
N THR A 38 8.57 7.37 7.60
CA THR A 38 9.20 6.33 8.44
C THR A 38 9.92 6.95 9.63
N LYS A 39 10.69 8.03 9.40
CA LYS A 39 11.37 8.77 10.47
C LYS A 39 10.36 9.41 11.42
N GLU A 40 9.25 9.94 10.91
CA GLU A 40 8.14 10.48 11.70
C GLU A 40 7.56 9.41 12.63
N ALA A 41 7.20 8.25 12.07
CA ALA A 41 6.69 7.11 12.84
C ALA A 41 7.69 6.67 13.92
N ALA A 42 8.97 6.49 13.56
CA ALA A 42 10.01 6.09 14.49
C ALA A 42 10.21 7.09 15.64
N LYS A 43 10.18 8.40 15.35
CA LYS A 43 10.25 9.46 16.39
C LYS A 43 9.04 9.39 17.32
N ALA A 44 7.84 9.23 16.78
CA ALA A 44 6.62 9.12 17.58
C ALA A 44 6.63 7.87 18.47
N MET A 45 7.03 6.72 17.92
CA MET A 45 7.21 5.48 18.67
C MET A 45 8.21 5.64 19.81
N LYS A 46 9.37 6.25 19.54
CA LYS A 46 10.38 6.53 20.56
C LYS A 46 9.81 7.45 21.67
N ALA A 47 9.08 8.49 21.28
CA ALA A 47 8.46 9.42 22.22
C ALA A 47 7.39 8.76 23.10
N ALA A 48 6.67 7.77 22.55
CA ALA A 48 5.70 6.96 23.30
C ALA A 48 6.36 5.89 24.20
N GLY A 49 7.70 5.79 24.20
CA GLY A 49 8.43 4.82 25.01
C GLY A 49 8.51 3.43 24.38
N CYS A 50 8.22 3.30 23.08
CA CYS A 50 8.40 2.04 22.38
C CYS A 50 9.88 1.65 22.34
N LYS A 51 10.14 0.36 22.58
CA LYS A 51 11.47 -0.23 22.35
C LYS A 51 11.60 -0.78 20.92
N TYR A 52 10.49 -1.32 20.40
CA TYR A 52 10.44 -2.01 19.12
C TYR A 52 9.67 -1.20 18.08
N MET A 53 10.18 -1.24 16.85
CA MET A 53 9.47 -0.87 15.62
C MET A 53 9.32 -2.13 14.77
N LEU A 54 8.09 -2.59 14.61
CA LEU A 54 7.75 -3.75 13.78
C LEU A 54 7.32 -3.27 12.39
N VAL A 55 7.84 -3.91 11.34
CA VAL A 55 7.41 -3.69 9.95
C VAL A 55 6.67 -4.93 9.49
N ALA A 56 5.38 -4.81 9.22
CA ALA A 56 4.49 -5.94 8.93
C ALA A 56 4.47 -6.34 7.44
N GLY A 57 5.63 -6.30 6.78
CA GLY A 57 5.82 -6.73 5.39
C GLY A 57 5.75 -5.61 4.36
N ASP A 58 6.09 -6.00 3.13
CA ASP A 58 6.17 -5.16 1.93
C ASP A 58 7.02 -3.91 2.15
N THR A 59 8.24 -4.18 2.63
CA THR A 59 9.25 -3.15 2.84
C THR A 59 9.60 -2.48 1.51
N PHE A 60 9.80 -3.27 0.47
CA PHE A 60 10.09 -2.78 -0.89
C PHE A 60 8.94 -3.06 -1.85
N HIS A 61 8.77 -2.17 -2.83
CA HIS A 61 7.62 -2.22 -3.72
C HIS A 61 7.73 -3.27 -4.82
N VAL A 62 8.90 -3.41 -5.44
CA VAL A 62 9.04 -4.25 -6.64
C VAL A 62 9.49 -5.64 -6.25
N ARG A 63 8.65 -6.61 -6.57
CA ARG A 63 8.93 -8.01 -6.31
C ARG A 63 10.16 -8.48 -7.09
N GLY A 64 11.15 -8.99 -6.36
CA GLY A 64 12.38 -9.55 -6.91
C GLY A 64 13.35 -8.58 -7.57
N ALA A 65 13.15 -7.27 -7.41
CA ALA A 65 14.11 -6.27 -7.87
C ALA A 65 14.14 -5.07 -6.94
N ILE A 66 15.33 -4.58 -6.64
CA ILE A 66 15.53 -3.37 -5.86
C ILE A 66 16.55 -2.46 -6.54
N SER A 67 16.18 -1.19 -6.70
CA SER A 67 17.12 -0.20 -7.24
C SER A 67 18.19 0.13 -6.19
N PRO A 68 19.49 0.23 -6.58
CA PRO A 68 20.55 0.59 -5.65
C PRO A 68 20.29 1.92 -4.91
N SER A 69 19.70 2.91 -5.59
CA SER A 69 19.38 4.20 -4.95
C SER A 69 18.30 4.06 -3.87
N VAL A 70 17.29 3.20 -4.10
CA VAL A 70 16.27 2.91 -3.08
C VAL A 70 16.90 2.19 -1.90
N LEU A 71 17.66 1.13 -2.14
CA LEU A 71 18.31 0.35 -1.08
C LEU A 71 19.23 1.22 -0.22
N HIS A 72 20.03 2.09 -0.85
CA HIS A 72 20.96 2.97 -0.16
C HIS A 72 20.25 3.86 0.87
N PHE A 73 19.28 4.68 0.43
CA PHE A 73 18.60 5.63 1.33
C PHE A 73 17.71 4.95 2.37
N VAL A 74 17.13 3.78 2.06
CA VAL A 74 16.40 2.97 3.03
C VAL A 74 17.35 2.43 4.10
N THR A 75 18.53 1.95 3.70
CA THR A 75 19.57 1.49 4.63
C THR A 75 19.99 2.61 5.57
N GLU A 76 20.31 3.80 5.05
CA GLU A 76 20.67 4.95 5.89
C GLU A 76 19.55 5.35 6.86
N THR A 77 18.30 5.31 6.40
CA THR A 77 17.14 5.67 7.23
C THR A 77 16.97 4.71 8.40
N TYR A 78 17.04 3.39 8.17
CA TYR A 78 16.93 2.42 9.26
C TYR A 78 18.18 2.37 10.14
N GLU A 79 19.36 2.60 9.58
CA GLU A 79 20.59 2.72 10.37
C GLU A 79 20.50 3.90 11.34
N TRP A 80 19.98 5.05 10.89
CA TRP A 80 19.69 6.20 11.74
C TRP A 80 18.65 5.86 12.83
N ILE A 81 17.55 5.17 12.49
CA ILE A 81 16.54 4.74 13.48
C ILE A 81 17.18 3.88 14.57
N ILE A 82 18.01 2.92 14.19
CA ILE A 82 18.66 1.99 15.13
C ILE A 82 19.70 2.73 15.99
N LYS A 83 20.60 3.48 15.37
CA LYS A 83 21.76 4.08 16.06
C LYS A 83 21.41 5.33 16.84
N GLU A 84 20.56 6.20 16.28
CA GLU A 84 20.28 7.52 16.87
C GLU A 84 19.02 7.50 17.75
N LEU A 85 17.97 6.76 17.36
CA LEU A 85 16.77 6.62 18.21
C LEU A 85 16.86 5.44 19.18
N GLY A 86 17.74 4.47 18.92
CA GLY A 86 17.89 3.28 19.77
C GLY A 86 16.67 2.37 19.72
N LEU A 87 15.93 2.34 18.61
CA LEU A 87 14.83 1.40 18.40
C LEU A 87 15.36 0.07 17.87
N GLU A 88 14.83 -1.04 18.37
CA GLU A 88 15.05 -2.36 17.79
C GLU A 88 14.03 -2.56 16.65
N VAL A 89 14.54 -2.71 15.42
CA VAL A 89 13.70 -2.83 14.22
C VAL A 89 13.60 -4.29 13.81
N VAL A 90 12.36 -4.77 13.66
CA VAL A 90 12.06 -6.13 13.23
C VAL A 90 11.19 -6.06 11.98
N MET A 91 11.63 -6.67 10.88
CA MET A 91 10.92 -6.63 9.61
C MET A 91 10.45 -8.02 9.21
N LEU A 92 9.14 -8.13 9.04
CA LEU A 92 8.49 -9.28 8.46
C LEU A 92 8.64 -9.26 6.93
N ALA A 93 8.84 -10.43 6.32
CA ALA A 93 8.74 -10.56 4.87
C ALA A 93 7.28 -10.50 4.41
N GLY A 94 6.94 -9.53 3.57
CA GLY A 94 5.70 -9.52 2.78
C GLY A 94 5.88 -10.20 1.42
N ASN A 95 4.85 -10.19 0.58
CA ASN A 95 4.91 -10.84 -0.73
C ASN A 95 5.72 -10.05 -1.76
N HIS A 96 5.78 -8.72 -1.64
CA HIS A 96 6.61 -7.87 -2.53
C HIS A 96 8.09 -7.92 -2.17
N ASP A 97 8.43 -8.29 -0.94
CA ASP A 97 9.82 -8.44 -0.53
C ASP A 97 10.50 -9.66 -1.16
N LEU A 98 9.74 -10.62 -1.72
CA LEU A 98 10.22 -11.96 -2.08
C LEU A 98 10.29 -12.19 -3.60
N GLU A 99 11.42 -12.69 -4.12
CA GLU A 99 11.47 -13.23 -5.50
C GLU A 99 10.57 -14.48 -5.67
N THR A 100 10.47 -15.30 -4.63
CA THR A 100 9.75 -16.58 -4.62
C THR A 100 8.35 -16.46 -4.03
N ASN A 101 7.45 -17.41 -4.33
CA ASN A 101 6.12 -17.45 -3.70
C ASN A 101 6.19 -17.79 -2.20
N ASP A 102 7.18 -18.59 -1.82
CA ASP A 102 7.44 -18.94 -0.43
C ASP A 102 8.38 -17.91 0.23
N SER A 103 8.24 -17.77 1.55
CA SER A 103 9.17 -16.98 2.38
C SER A 103 10.54 -17.65 2.46
N VAL A 104 11.42 -17.36 1.50
CA VAL A 104 12.81 -17.83 1.47
C VAL A 104 13.75 -16.68 1.77
N TYR A 105 14.57 -16.82 2.83
CA TYR A 105 15.41 -15.74 3.35
C TYR A 105 16.35 -15.12 2.31
N SER A 106 17.00 -15.95 1.48
CA SER A 106 17.91 -15.47 0.43
C SER A 106 17.21 -14.77 -0.72
N ALA A 107 15.90 -14.96 -0.87
CA ALA A 107 15.06 -14.35 -1.89
C ALA A 107 14.32 -13.11 -1.37
N ASN A 108 14.59 -12.69 -0.12
CA ASN A 108 13.97 -11.52 0.51
C ASN A 108 14.87 -10.28 0.36
N ALA A 109 14.38 -9.24 -0.31
CA ALA A 109 15.13 -8.00 -0.52
C ALA A 109 15.47 -7.29 0.81
N ALA A 110 14.59 -7.35 1.81
CA ALA A 110 14.83 -6.78 3.15
C ALA A 110 15.95 -7.50 3.92
N ALA A 111 16.34 -8.72 3.52
CA ALA A 111 17.46 -9.43 4.13
C ALA A 111 18.79 -8.65 4.07
N SER A 112 18.94 -7.75 3.10
CA SER A 112 20.09 -6.85 2.95
C SER A 112 20.28 -5.91 4.16
N LEU A 113 19.18 -5.52 4.82
CA LEU A 113 19.18 -4.60 5.97
C LEU A 113 19.64 -5.28 7.27
N ARG A 114 19.83 -6.61 7.28
CA ARG A 114 20.39 -7.31 8.45
C ARG A 114 21.76 -6.77 8.85
N SER A 115 22.56 -6.32 7.87
CA SER A 115 23.92 -5.82 8.09
C SER A 115 24.00 -4.59 8.99
N ILE A 116 22.92 -3.79 9.07
CA ILE A 116 22.82 -2.61 9.94
C ILE A 116 22.08 -2.89 11.26
N GLY A 117 21.72 -4.14 11.53
CA GLY A 117 21.10 -4.56 12.79
C GLY A 117 19.58 -4.73 12.76
N VAL A 118 18.94 -4.73 11.58
CA VAL A 118 17.53 -5.10 11.45
C VAL A 118 17.36 -6.61 11.67
N GLU A 119 16.40 -7.01 12.51
CA GLU A 119 15.97 -8.41 12.68
C GLU A 119 15.02 -8.77 11.54
N ILE A 120 15.42 -9.68 10.65
CA ILE A 120 14.61 -10.08 9.48
C ILE A 120 13.88 -11.38 9.75
N VAL A 121 12.54 -11.33 9.73
CA VAL A 121 11.65 -12.47 9.92
C VAL A 121 11.19 -12.99 8.57
N CYS A 122 11.92 -13.98 8.05
CA CYS A 122 11.64 -14.63 6.78
C CYS A 122 11.83 -16.14 6.88
N GLY A 123 10.74 -16.90 6.80
CA GLY A 123 10.79 -18.36 6.77
C GLY A 123 9.53 -19.03 7.32
N LYS A 124 9.64 -20.34 7.57
CA LYS A 124 8.54 -21.14 8.12
C LYS A 124 8.36 -21.00 9.64
N ARG A 125 9.41 -20.62 10.37
CA ARG A 125 9.36 -20.53 11.83
C ARG A 125 8.85 -19.14 12.26
N PRO A 126 7.86 -19.07 13.16
CA PRO A 126 7.52 -17.80 13.81
C PRO A 126 8.71 -17.23 14.56
N HIS A 127 8.86 -15.91 14.52
CA HIS A 127 9.77 -15.18 15.40
C HIS A 127 8.96 -14.60 16.56
N SER A 128 9.47 -14.68 17.79
CA SER A 128 8.71 -14.26 18.99
C SER A 128 9.53 -13.31 19.84
N ILE A 129 8.92 -12.19 20.21
CA ILE A 129 9.56 -11.12 20.98
C ILE A 129 8.80 -10.94 22.27
N LYS A 130 9.48 -11.10 23.41
CA LYS A 130 8.89 -10.84 24.71
C LYS A 130 8.97 -9.34 25.03
N MET A 131 7.82 -8.70 25.15
CA MET A 131 7.69 -7.26 25.43
C MET A 131 7.12 -7.02 26.82
N GLY A 132 7.79 -7.55 27.84
CA GLY A 132 7.26 -7.61 29.21
C GLY A 132 6.33 -8.80 29.40
N ASP A 133 5.06 -8.55 29.71
CA ASP A 133 4.06 -9.60 29.96
C ASP A 133 3.32 -10.04 28.69
N VAL A 134 3.56 -9.35 27.57
CA VAL A 134 3.04 -9.69 26.25
C VAL A 134 4.15 -10.31 25.42
N THR A 135 3.82 -11.34 24.64
CA THR A 135 4.70 -11.87 23.60
C THR A 135 4.10 -11.58 22.23
N VAL A 136 4.86 -10.89 21.39
CA VAL A 136 4.46 -10.59 20.00
C VAL A 136 5.13 -11.60 19.08
N HIS A 137 4.31 -12.29 18.29
CA HIS A 137 4.76 -13.27 17.31
C HIS A 137 4.71 -12.68 15.91
N LEU A 138 5.67 -13.01 15.06
CA LEU A 138 5.71 -12.61 13.67
C LEU A 138 5.77 -13.85 12.80
N ILE A 139 4.84 -13.98 11.86
CA ILE A 139 4.79 -15.09 10.90
C ILE A 139 4.90 -14.53 9.48
N SER A 140 5.98 -14.88 8.78
CA SER A 140 6.24 -14.39 7.43
C SER A 140 5.14 -14.79 6.45
N TRP A 141 5.05 -14.05 5.35
CA TRP A 141 4.14 -14.33 4.24
C TRP A 141 3.98 -15.82 3.90
N ARG A 142 2.74 -16.21 3.62
CA ARG A 142 2.35 -17.49 3.03
C ARG A 142 1.54 -17.19 1.78
N ASN A 143 1.91 -17.83 0.67
CA ASN A 143 1.15 -17.71 -0.58
C ASN A 143 -0.24 -18.37 -0.51
N ASN A 144 -0.48 -19.19 0.53
CA ASN A 144 -1.71 -19.91 0.74
C ASN A 144 -2.30 -19.58 2.13
N HIS A 145 -3.56 -19.13 2.15
CA HIS A 145 -4.26 -18.78 3.39
C HIS A 145 -4.44 -19.96 4.34
N ALA A 146 -4.73 -21.15 3.84
CA ALA A 146 -4.89 -22.35 4.68
C ALA A 146 -3.58 -22.72 5.38
N GLU A 147 -2.42 -22.52 4.73
CA GLU A 147 -1.12 -22.71 5.37
C GLU A 147 -0.89 -21.70 6.49
N LEU A 148 -1.19 -20.42 6.25
CA LEU A 148 -1.08 -19.38 7.30
C LEU A 148 -1.99 -19.69 8.49
N ILE A 149 -3.24 -20.04 8.24
CA ILE A 149 -4.20 -20.43 9.27
C ILE A 149 -3.71 -21.64 10.07
N SER A 150 -3.17 -22.65 9.39
CA SER A 150 -2.59 -23.83 10.02
C SER A 150 -1.41 -23.48 10.93
N ASP A 151 -0.50 -22.62 10.44
CA ASP A 151 0.65 -22.12 11.21
C ASP A 151 0.20 -21.32 12.44
N LEU A 152 -0.78 -20.44 12.29
CA LEU A 152 -1.36 -19.64 13.38
C LEU A 152 -2.01 -20.52 14.44
N LYS A 153 -2.85 -21.49 14.04
CA LYS A 153 -3.51 -22.44 14.95
C LYS A 153 -2.47 -23.30 15.69
N THR A 154 -1.46 -23.81 14.97
CA THR A 154 -0.37 -24.59 15.54
C THR A 154 0.41 -23.77 16.56
N LEU A 155 0.80 -22.54 16.21
CA LEU A 155 1.48 -21.63 17.12
C LEU A 155 0.62 -21.42 18.37
N ARG A 156 -0.63 -21.00 18.20
CA ARG A 156 -1.50 -20.65 19.34
C ARG A 156 -1.77 -21.81 20.28
N SER A 157 -1.92 -23.03 19.76
CA SER A 157 -2.11 -24.24 20.58
C SER A 157 -0.92 -24.58 21.48
N GLY A 158 0.27 -24.10 21.14
CA GLY A 158 1.49 -24.30 21.91
C GLY A 158 1.80 -23.17 22.91
N LEU A 159 0.92 -22.19 23.05
CA LEU A 159 1.12 -21.01 23.90
C LEU A 159 0.21 -21.03 25.13
N ASP A 160 0.78 -20.69 26.28
CA ASP A 160 0.06 -20.57 27.55
C ASP A 160 -0.43 -19.14 27.80
N GLY A 161 -1.66 -19.00 28.28
CA GLY A 161 -2.26 -17.70 28.60
C GLY A 161 -2.71 -16.92 27.36
N ASP A 162 -3.17 -15.68 27.57
CA ASP A 162 -3.86 -14.88 26.54
C ASP A 162 -3.07 -13.65 26.07
N ASN A 163 -1.92 -13.35 26.67
CA ASN A 163 -1.12 -12.17 26.34
C ASN A 163 -0.20 -12.39 25.13
N HIS A 164 -0.80 -12.84 24.03
CA HIS A 164 -0.11 -13.13 22.77
C HIS A 164 -0.72 -12.32 21.64
N ASP A 165 0.11 -11.51 21.00
CA ASP A 165 -0.24 -10.84 19.76
C ASP A 165 0.47 -11.51 18.59
N VAL A 166 -0.07 -11.35 17.38
CA VAL A 166 0.57 -11.83 16.17
C VAL A 166 0.55 -10.77 15.08
N VAL A 167 1.68 -10.64 14.39
CA VAL A 167 1.86 -9.81 13.20
C VAL A 167 2.05 -10.72 12.00
N VAL A 168 1.23 -10.52 10.98
CA VAL A 168 1.25 -11.28 9.73
C VAL A 168 1.18 -10.32 8.54
N HIS A 169 1.35 -10.87 7.35
CA HIS A 169 1.10 -10.16 6.10
C HIS A 169 0.12 -11.00 5.29
N THR A 170 -1.15 -10.61 5.25
CA THR A 170 -2.21 -11.34 4.52
C THR A 170 -3.45 -10.47 4.32
N SER A 171 -4.27 -10.81 3.33
CA SER A 171 -5.55 -10.16 3.09
C SER A 171 -6.59 -10.57 4.13
N ILE A 172 -7.32 -9.59 4.66
CA ILE A 172 -8.46 -9.80 5.56
C ILE A 172 -9.73 -9.30 4.86
N ASN A 173 -10.75 -10.15 4.80
CA ASN A 173 -12.04 -9.78 4.22
C ASN A 173 -12.63 -8.56 4.94
N LYS A 174 -13.33 -7.71 4.19
CA LYS A 174 -13.94 -6.45 4.67
C LYS A 174 -12.97 -5.39 5.21
N ALA A 175 -11.65 -5.59 5.13
CA ALA A 175 -10.67 -4.53 5.39
C ALA A 175 -10.86 -3.36 4.42
N ILE A 176 -11.13 -3.65 3.15
CA ILE A 176 -11.55 -2.68 2.13
C ILE A 176 -13.04 -2.94 1.83
N PRO A 177 -13.96 -2.02 2.21
CA PRO A 177 -15.40 -2.27 2.14
C PRO A 177 -15.95 -2.63 0.75
N THR A 178 -15.32 -2.13 -0.30
CA THR A 178 -15.75 -2.28 -1.69
C THR A 178 -15.13 -3.48 -2.41
N MET A 179 -14.17 -4.18 -1.77
CA MET A 179 -13.51 -5.34 -2.37
C MET A 179 -14.32 -6.62 -2.16
N PRO A 180 -14.34 -7.54 -3.13
CA PRO A 180 -14.82 -8.90 -2.95
C PRO A 180 -14.06 -9.66 -1.85
N ASP A 181 -14.69 -10.69 -1.29
CA ASP A 181 -14.12 -11.52 -0.23
C ASP A 181 -13.14 -12.55 -0.80
N VAL A 182 -11.90 -12.11 -1.05
CA VAL A 182 -10.78 -12.95 -1.55
C VAL A 182 -9.70 -13.19 -0.49
N GLY A 183 -9.84 -12.58 0.69
CA GLY A 183 -8.96 -12.73 1.83
C GLY A 183 -9.45 -13.77 2.84
N ILE A 184 -8.85 -13.74 4.03
CA ILE A 184 -9.25 -14.57 5.16
C ILE A 184 -10.42 -13.92 5.89
N ASP A 185 -11.39 -14.73 6.31
CA ASP A 185 -12.49 -14.26 7.15
C ASP A 185 -11.98 -13.78 8.52
N ALA A 186 -12.43 -12.59 8.94
CA ALA A 186 -11.96 -11.98 10.19
C ALA A 186 -12.41 -12.78 11.42
N GLN A 187 -13.56 -13.47 11.39
CA GLN A 187 -14.01 -14.31 12.50
C GLN A 187 -13.12 -15.55 12.63
N GLU A 188 -12.71 -16.15 11.50
CA GLU A 188 -11.75 -17.27 11.55
C GLU A 188 -10.43 -16.84 12.22
N LEU A 189 -9.90 -15.67 11.89
CA LEU A 189 -8.70 -15.12 12.53
C LEU A 189 -8.92 -14.84 14.02
N LYS A 190 -10.09 -14.30 14.39
CA LYS A 190 -10.45 -13.99 15.77
C LYS A 190 -10.54 -15.26 16.62
N ASP A 191 -11.15 -16.31 16.09
CA ASP A 191 -11.39 -17.58 16.77
C ASP A 191 -10.10 -18.36 17.08
N ILE A 192 -8.99 -18.03 16.43
CA ILE A 192 -7.68 -18.59 16.79
C ILE A 192 -7.31 -18.21 18.23
N GLY A 193 -7.67 -17.01 18.68
CA GLY A 193 -7.53 -16.62 20.09
C GLY A 193 -6.23 -15.90 20.44
N PHE A 194 -5.63 -15.17 19.49
CA PHE A 194 -4.66 -14.12 19.82
C PHE A 194 -5.39 -12.90 20.39
N ARG A 195 -4.72 -12.15 21.27
CA ARG A 195 -5.24 -10.89 21.82
C ARG A 195 -5.39 -9.84 20.72
N LEU A 196 -4.32 -9.65 19.94
CA LEU A 196 -4.32 -8.86 18.71
C LEU A 196 -3.75 -9.68 17.54
N LEU A 197 -4.40 -9.59 16.40
CA LEU A 197 -3.88 -9.99 15.11
C LEU A 197 -3.77 -8.75 14.22
N LEU A 198 -2.54 -8.40 13.87
CA LEU A 198 -2.20 -7.23 13.08
C LEU A 198 -1.68 -7.70 11.72
N SER A 199 -2.35 -7.31 10.64
CA SER A 199 -2.00 -7.72 9.29
C SER A 199 -1.62 -6.55 8.40
N GLY A 200 -0.49 -6.69 7.70
CA GLY A 200 -0.16 -5.87 6.53
C GLY A 200 -0.97 -6.26 5.28
N HIS A 201 -0.43 -5.97 4.10
CA HIS A 201 -0.89 -6.35 2.75
C HIS A 201 -1.94 -5.41 2.14
N TYR A 202 -2.94 -5.02 2.93
CA TYR A 202 -3.91 -4.01 2.50
C TYR A 202 -3.52 -2.63 3.01
N HIS A 203 -3.60 -1.65 2.12
CA HIS A 203 -3.22 -0.27 2.42
C HIS A 203 -4.24 0.50 3.26
N ASN A 204 -5.45 -0.06 3.47
CA ASN A 204 -6.49 0.56 4.27
C ASN A 204 -6.37 0.13 5.73
N HIS A 205 -6.06 1.07 6.62
CA HIS A 205 -6.19 0.82 8.04
C HIS A 205 -7.65 0.54 8.42
N LYS A 206 -7.89 -0.59 9.09
CA LYS A 206 -9.21 -0.94 9.62
C LYS A 206 -9.14 -2.02 10.69
N GLU A 207 -9.74 -1.76 11.84
CA GLU A 207 -10.13 -2.83 12.76
C GLU A 207 -11.41 -3.48 12.23
N VAL A 208 -11.28 -4.68 11.66
CA VAL A 208 -12.40 -5.39 11.01
C VAL A 208 -13.31 -6.01 12.06
N LEU A 209 -12.70 -6.58 13.10
CA LEU A 209 -13.33 -7.04 14.33
C LEU A 209 -12.44 -6.64 15.51
N PRO A 210 -12.96 -6.54 16.74
CA PRO A 210 -12.14 -6.23 17.91
C PRO A 210 -10.88 -7.12 17.99
N GLY A 211 -9.70 -6.52 17.87
CA GLY A 211 -8.40 -7.21 17.87
C GLY A 211 -8.00 -7.93 16.59
N VAL A 212 -8.71 -7.75 15.47
CA VAL A 212 -8.30 -8.19 14.13
C VAL A 212 -8.21 -6.95 13.24
N VAL A 213 -6.98 -6.55 12.94
CA VAL A 213 -6.67 -5.23 12.38
C VAL A 213 -5.88 -5.36 11.08
N SER A 214 -6.37 -4.74 10.02
CA SER A 214 -5.52 -4.38 8.88
C SER A 214 -4.80 -3.08 9.23
N ILE A 215 -3.46 -3.12 9.24
CA ILE A 215 -2.61 -2.03 9.72
C ILE A 215 -2.72 -0.82 8.80
N GLY A 216 -2.83 -1.04 7.48
CA GLY A 216 -2.77 0.01 6.48
C GLY A 216 -1.34 0.35 6.07
N ALA A 217 -1.21 1.06 4.94
CA ALA A 217 0.09 1.49 4.44
C ALA A 217 0.60 2.72 5.19
N LEU A 218 1.92 2.87 5.25
CA LEU A 218 2.55 4.03 5.89
C LEU A 218 2.24 5.36 5.17
N THR A 219 2.12 5.31 3.84
CA THR A 219 1.85 6.46 2.96
C THR A 219 0.94 6.06 1.82
N HIS A 220 0.18 7.00 1.24
CA HIS A 220 -0.49 6.73 -0.04
C HIS A 220 0.57 6.52 -1.13
N GLN A 221 0.48 5.40 -1.83
CA GLN A 221 1.35 5.04 -2.93
C GLN A 221 0.80 5.55 -4.26
N ASN A 222 -0.51 5.35 -4.50
CA ASN A 222 -1.16 5.73 -5.76
C ASN A 222 -2.66 6.09 -5.59
N TRP A 223 -3.37 6.26 -6.71
CA TRP A 223 -4.80 6.61 -6.74
C TRP A 223 -5.74 5.54 -6.15
N GLY A 224 -5.27 4.29 -5.99
CA GLY A 224 -5.99 3.21 -5.32
C GLY A 224 -6.10 3.42 -3.81
N ASP A 225 -5.24 4.24 -3.23
CA ASP A 225 -5.24 4.56 -1.80
C ASP A 225 -6.17 5.73 -1.44
N VAL A 226 -6.89 6.31 -2.41
CA VAL A 226 -7.77 7.45 -2.13
C VAL A 226 -8.81 7.07 -1.07
N GLY A 227 -8.90 7.88 -0.02
CA GLY A 227 -9.82 7.66 1.11
C GLY A 227 -9.32 6.64 2.14
N SER A 228 -8.13 6.05 1.96
CA SER A 228 -7.50 5.25 3.02
C SER A 228 -6.88 6.15 4.10
N LEU A 229 -6.65 5.56 5.26
CA LEU A 229 -5.92 6.17 6.37
C LEU A 229 -4.51 5.60 6.36
N ALA A 230 -3.52 6.41 6.00
CA ALA A 230 -2.13 5.98 5.90
C ALA A 230 -1.31 6.45 7.10
N GLY A 231 -0.57 5.54 7.72
CA GLY A 231 0.26 5.89 8.86
C GLY A 231 0.79 4.69 9.65
N PHE A 232 0.77 4.81 10.97
CA PHE A 232 1.39 3.83 11.86
C PHE A 232 0.59 3.63 13.14
N MET A 233 0.81 2.49 13.79
CA MET A 233 0.17 2.13 15.04
C MET A 233 1.15 2.19 16.21
N ILE A 234 0.65 2.60 17.37
CA ILE A 234 1.29 2.39 18.66
C ILE A 234 0.37 1.50 19.47
N VAL A 235 0.86 0.33 19.86
CA VAL A 235 0.11 -0.65 20.64
C VAL A 235 0.54 -0.56 22.10
N ASN A 236 -0.44 -0.38 22.96
CA ASN A 236 -0.25 -0.27 24.39
C ASN A 236 -0.15 -1.65 25.06
N PRO A 237 0.47 -1.72 26.25
CA PRO A 237 0.54 -2.93 27.06
C PRO A 237 -0.78 -3.68 27.27
N ASP A 238 -1.89 -2.96 27.41
CA ASP A 238 -3.22 -3.53 27.66
C ASP A 238 -3.92 -4.07 26.40
N GLY A 239 -3.33 -3.84 25.22
CA GLY A 239 -3.85 -4.32 23.94
C GLY A 239 -4.74 -3.30 23.23
N THR A 240 -4.94 -2.13 23.85
CA THR A 240 -5.45 -0.98 23.12
C THR A 240 -4.37 -0.46 22.16
N PHE A 241 -4.78 0.22 21.10
CA PHE A 241 -3.86 0.83 20.16
C PHE A 241 -4.39 2.17 19.67
N THR A 242 -3.48 3.01 19.18
CA THR A 242 -3.80 4.23 18.45
C THR A 242 -3.18 4.17 17.07
N HIS A 243 -3.93 4.64 16.06
CA HIS A 243 -3.38 4.89 14.73
C HIS A 243 -3.07 6.38 14.58
N HIS A 244 -1.92 6.68 13.98
CA HIS A 244 -1.43 8.02 13.72
C HIS A 244 -1.18 8.17 12.23
N GLU A 245 -1.90 9.10 11.61
CA GLU A 245 -1.63 9.49 10.22
C GLU A 245 -0.25 10.16 10.10
N THR A 246 0.45 9.90 9.00
CA THR A 246 1.70 10.59 8.70
C THR A 246 1.44 11.94 8.06
N SER A 247 2.46 12.80 8.05
CA SER A 247 2.44 14.06 7.32
C SER A 247 2.63 13.93 5.80
N ALA A 248 2.71 12.69 5.29
CA ALA A 248 2.92 12.43 3.87
C ALA A 248 1.73 12.94 3.02
N PRO A 249 2.01 13.48 1.81
CA PRO A 249 0.97 13.83 0.85
C PRO A 249 0.00 12.70 0.57
N LYS A 250 -1.30 13.04 0.50
CA LYS A 250 -2.37 12.12 0.12
C LYS A 250 -2.67 12.20 -1.36
N PHE A 251 -3.23 11.13 -1.90
CA PHE A 251 -3.93 11.18 -3.19
C PHE A 251 -5.40 11.47 -2.93
N VAL A 252 -5.94 12.47 -3.62
CA VAL A 252 -7.34 12.92 -3.47
C VAL A 252 -8.04 12.97 -4.81
N ASN A 253 -9.29 12.51 -4.85
CA ASN A 253 -10.20 12.69 -5.98
C ASN A 253 -11.14 13.83 -5.65
N LEU A 254 -11.19 14.82 -6.53
CA LEU A 254 -11.97 16.03 -6.33
C LEU A 254 -12.88 16.23 -7.55
N GLU A 255 -14.12 16.62 -7.28
CA GLU A 255 -15.15 16.98 -8.26
C GLU A 255 -15.76 18.32 -7.82
N ASP A 256 -16.11 19.18 -8.77
CA ASP A 256 -16.78 20.48 -8.54
C ASP A 256 -16.08 21.42 -7.51
N ASP A 257 -16.84 22.20 -6.72
CA ASP A 257 -16.33 23.20 -5.76
C ASP A 257 -15.45 22.53 -4.68
N VAL A 258 -14.19 22.96 -4.57
CA VAL A 258 -13.18 22.34 -3.70
C VAL A 258 -12.67 23.30 -2.64
N GLU A 259 -12.48 22.80 -1.42
CA GLU A 259 -11.80 23.52 -0.35
C GLU A 259 -10.27 23.50 -0.52
N ASP A 260 -9.61 24.62 -0.20
CA ASP A 260 -8.17 24.83 -0.36
C ASP A 260 -7.30 23.79 0.38
N ASP A 261 -7.79 23.27 1.50
CA ASP A 261 -7.06 22.36 2.40
C ASP A 261 -6.89 20.95 1.82
N GLN A 262 -7.79 20.53 0.93
CA GLN A 262 -7.68 19.24 0.24
C GLN A 262 -6.60 19.25 -0.84
N ILE A 263 -6.27 20.42 -1.38
CA ILE A 263 -5.36 20.60 -2.51
C ILE A 263 -3.91 20.77 -2.04
N ARG A 264 -3.68 21.69 -1.09
CA ARG A 264 -2.34 22.09 -0.69
C ARG A 264 -1.54 20.91 -0.13
N GLY A 265 -0.40 20.63 -0.76
CA GLY A 265 0.52 19.56 -0.35
C GLY A 265 0.14 18.16 -0.81
N ASN A 266 -1.02 17.97 -1.46
CA ASN A 266 -1.52 16.66 -1.90
C ASN A 266 -1.41 16.44 -3.41
N TYR A 267 -1.55 15.18 -3.83
CA TYR A 267 -1.70 14.79 -5.22
C TYR A 267 -3.18 14.81 -5.59
N VAL A 268 -3.55 15.66 -6.53
CA VAL A 268 -4.95 15.95 -6.87
C VAL A 268 -5.31 15.34 -8.22
N ARG A 269 -6.36 14.51 -8.24
CA ARG A 269 -7.06 14.13 -9.46
C ARG A 269 -8.38 14.86 -9.50
N PHE A 270 -8.50 15.83 -10.41
CA PHE A 270 -9.66 16.68 -10.54
C PHE A 270 -10.50 16.31 -11.76
N ARG A 271 -11.81 16.14 -11.57
CA ARG A 271 -12.76 15.90 -12.65
C ARG A 271 -13.73 17.08 -12.76
N ALA A 272 -13.89 17.61 -13.96
CA ALA A 272 -14.83 18.70 -14.22
C ALA A 272 -15.33 18.69 -15.67
N VAL A 273 -16.50 19.29 -15.88
CA VAL A 273 -16.99 19.64 -17.21
C VAL A 273 -16.47 21.02 -17.56
N VAL A 274 -15.88 21.17 -18.75
CA VAL A 274 -15.31 22.43 -19.24
C VAL A 274 -15.92 22.83 -20.57
N GLU A 275 -16.03 24.13 -20.81
CA GLU A 275 -16.49 24.71 -22.07
C GLU A 275 -15.38 24.63 -23.13
N SER A 276 -14.10 24.73 -22.73
CA SER A 276 -12.96 24.66 -23.64
C SER A 276 -11.67 24.15 -22.97
N ASP A 277 -10.66 23.85 -23.78
CA ASP A 277 -9.34 23.45 -23.27
C ASP A 277 -8.64 24.59 -22.54
N GLU A 278 -8.85 25.85 -22.95
CA GLU A 278 -8.31 27.01 -22.24
C GLU A 278 -8.86 27.13 -20.82
N GLU A 279 -10.13 26.78 -20.61
CA GLU A 279 -10.70 26.69 -19.27
C GLU A 279 -10.04 25.57 -18.45
N GLY A 280 -9.86 24.39 -19.05
CA GLY A 280 -9.14 23.29 -18.41
C GLY A 280 -7.72 23.66 -17.98
N ILE A 281 -6.97 24.36 -18.85
CA ILE A 281 -5.61 24.85 -18.53
C ILE A 281 -5.65 25.85 -17.36
N LYS A 282 -6.64 26.76 -17.33
CA LYS A 282 -6.80 27.70 -16.21
C LYS A 282 -7.04 26.96 -14.90
N ILE A 283 -7.94 25.98 -14.88
CA ILE A 283 -8.22 25.16 -13.69
C ILE A 283 -6.95 24.44 -13.22
N GLN A 284 -6.23 23.79 -14.14
CA GLN A 284 -4.99 23.09 -13.79
C GLN A 284 -3.94 24.03 -13.18
N ASN A 285 -3.79 25.25 -13.72
CA ASN A 285 -2.86 26.25 -13.19
C ASN A 285 -3.29 26.79 -11.82
N VAL A 286 -4.59 26.93 -11.58
CA VAL A 286 -5.15 27.30 -10.28
C VAL A 286 -4.79 26.22 -9.24
N LEU A 287 -5.07 24.94 -9.52
CA LEU A 287 -4.73 23.83 -8.60
C LEU A 287 -3.23 23.78 -8.26
N LYS A 288 -2.36 24.03 -9.24
CA LYS A 288 -0.90 24.14 -9.01
C LYS A 288 -0.56 25.35 -8.13
N THR A 289 -1.17 26.50 -8.38
CA THR A 289 -0.94 27.74 -7.61
C THR A 289 -1.44 27.62 -6.16
N MET A 290 -2.50 26.84 -5.94
CA MET A 290 -3.02 26.50 -4.61
C MET A 290 -2.08 25.56 -3.84
N GLY A 291 -1.07 25.00 -4.50
CA GLY A 291 0.01 24.24 -3.87
C GLY A 291 -0.16 22.72 -3.96
N ALA A 292 -0.91 22.21 -4.94
CA ALA A 292 -0.93 20.78 -5.23
C ALA A 292 0.49 20.25 -5.52
N LYS A 293 0.86 19.13 -4.90
CA LYS A 293 2.15 18.45 -5.16
C LYS A 293 2.19 17.79 -6.53
N GLY A 294 1.03 17.41 -7.07
CA GLY A 294 0.87 16.91 -8.42
C GLY A 294 -0.60 16.99 -8.84
N VAL A 295 -0.86 17.17 -10.13
CA VAL A 295 -2.22 17.38 -10.65
C VAL A 295 -2.46 16.50 -11.87
N VAL A 296 -3.56 15.75 -11.84
CA VAL A 296 -4.14 15.03 -12.97
C VAL A 296 -5.55 15.59 -13.19
N CYS A 297 -5.88 15.96 -14.42
CA CYS A 297 -7.20 16.48 -14.74
C CYS A 297 -7.91 15.58 -15.73
N ASN A 298 -9.15 15.20 -15.41
CA ASN A 298 -10.05 14.46 -16.28
C ASN A 298 -11.18 15.41 -16.69
N PHE A 299 -10.96 16.19 -17.76
CA PHE A 299 -11.93 17.16 -18.25
C PHE A 299 -12.86 16.56 -19.30
N ILE A 300 -14.15 16.85 -19.19
CA ILE A 300 -15.18 16.48 -20.17
C ILE A 300 -15.63 17.75 -20.87
N ARG A 301 -15.54 17.82 -22.21
CA ARG A 301 -16.04 19.00 -22.93
C ARG A 301 -17.56 19.02 -22.91
N LYS A 302 -18.15 20.18 -22.61
CA LYS A 302 -19.61 20.32 -22.62
C LYS A 302 -20.22 20.03 -23.99
N ALA A 303 -19.54 20.43 -25.07
CA ALA A 303 -19.96 20.14 -26.44
C ALA A 303 -20.07 18.62 -26.73
N SER A 304 -19.16 17.79 -26.19
CA SER A 304 -19.24 16.34 -26.36
C SER A 304 -20.38 15.70 -25.55
N MET A 305 -20.95 16.41 -24.58
CA MET A 305 -22.17 15.99 -23.89
C MET A 305 -23.45 16.37 -24.66
N MET A 306 -23.39 17.37 -25.53
CA MET A 306 -24.53 17.85 -26.33
C MET A 306 -24.74 17.08 -27.64
N GLU A 307 -23.72 16.41 -28.16
CA GLU A 307 -23.85 15.49 -29.32
C GLU A 307 -24.66 14.21 -28.98
N GLY A 308 -25.03 14.03 -27.70
CA GLY A 308 -25.98 13.02 -27.24
C GLY A 308 -27.45 13.36 -27.52
N THR A 309 -27.84 13.61 -28.78
CA THR A 309 -29.26 13.55 -29.21
C THR A 309 -29.42 12.87 -30.56
N ALA A 310 -29.37 11.54 -30.54
CA ALA A 310 -30.34 10.62 -31.13
C ALA A 310 -29.78 9.20 -30.93
N SER A 311 -30.38 8.42 -30.02
CA SER A 311 -30.18 6.98 -30.05
C SER A 311 -30.76 6.46 -31.36
N THR A 312 -29.93 6.26 -32.38
CA THR A 312 -30.26 5.28 -33.41
C THR A 312 -30.13 3.92 -32.75
N ALA A 313 -31.06 3.01 -33.04
CA ALA A 313 -31.12 1.67 -32.45
C ALA A 313 -29.89 0.78 -32.73
N GLU A 314 -28.82 1.34 -33.33
CA GLU A 314 -27.55 0.67 -33.60
C GLU A 314 -26.45 1.00 -32.56
N THR A 315 -26.54 2.10 -31.80
CA THR A 315 -25.51 2.49 -30.81
C THR A 315 -25.83 2.09 -29.37
N SER A 316 -26.92 1.36 -29.14
CA SER A 316 -27.25 0.76 -27.84
C SER A 316 -26.57 -0.60 -27.62
N LYS A 317 -25.44 -0.86 -28.26
CA LYS A 317 -24.53 -1.89 -27.79
C LYS A 317 -23.65 -1.25 -26.74
N ILE A 318 -23.80 -1.72 -25.50
CA ILE A 318 -22.84 -1.49 -24.43
C ILE A 318 -21.47 -1.87 -25.03
N ASP A 319 -20.60 -0.89 -25.27
CA ASP A 319 -19.24 -1.18 -25.73
C ASP A 319 -18.63 -2.09 -24.67
N SER A 320 -18.30 -3.31 -25.08
CA SER A 320 -17.62 -4.26 -24.20
C SER A 320 -16.30 -3.67 -23.71
N LEU A 321 -15.81 -4.14 -22.55
CA LEU A 321 -14.49 -3.74 -22.05
C LEU A 321 -13.40 -3.93 -23.12
N GLY A 322 -13.52 -5.00 -23.92
CA GLY A 322 -12.66 -5.25 -25.08
C GLY A 322 -12.72 -4.17 -26.15
N GLU A 323 -13.91 -3.67 -26.51
CA GLU A 323 -14.08 -2.57 -27.47
C GLU A 323 -13.51 -1.24 -26.94
N SER A 324 -13.65 -0.99 -25.63
CA SER A 324 -13.06 0.18 -24.97
C SER A 324 -11.53 0.15 -24.95
N VAL A 325 -10.93 -1.01 -24.66
CA VAL A 325 -9.48 -1.21 -24.67
C VAL A 325 -8.92 -1.05 -26.09
N ALA A 326 -9.58 -1.63 -27.09
CA ALA A 326 -9.17 -1.50 -28.49
C ALA A 326 -9.21 -0.05 -28.98
N ALA A 327 -10.25 0.70 -28.61
CA ALA A 327 -10.35 2.12 -28.90
C ALA A 327 -9.20 2.92 -28.27
N TYR A 328 -8.83 2.61 -27.03
CA TYR A 328 -7.70 3.25 -26.35
C TYR A 328 -6.35 2.93 -27.01
N CYS A 329 -6.09 1.65 -27.35
CA CYS A 329 -4.87 1.23 -28.05
C CYS A 329 -4.68 1.97 -29.37
N LYS A 330 -5.78 2.18 -30.11
CA LYS A 330 -5.77 2.95 -31.35
C LYS A 330 -5.43 4.41 -31.13
N ILE A 331 -6.04 5.07 -30.14
CA ILE A 331 -5.74 6.47 -29.80
C ILE A 331 -4.26 6.67 -29.46
N VAL A 332 -3.70 5.77 -28.64
CA VAL A 332 -2.27 5.83 -28.26
C VAL A 332 -1.37 5.56 -29.47
N HIS A 333 -1.72 4.61 -30.34
CA HIS A 333 -0.97 4.35 -31.57
C HIS A 333 -0.94 5.56 -32.50
N ASP A 334 -2.09 6.19 -32.71
CA ASP A 334 -2.25 7.36 -33.57
C ASP A 334 -1.53 8.60 -33.01
N THR A 335 -1.33 8.66 -31.69
CA THR A 335 -0.67 9.78 -31.00
C THR A 335 0.85 9.61 -30.89
N ASP A 336 1.32 8.45 -30.44
CA ASP A 336 2.71 8.26 -30.04
C ASP A 336 3.53 7.43 -31.03
N GLY A 337 2.89 6.65 -31.91
CA GLY A 337 3.51 5.88 -32.99
C GLY A 337 4.78 5.10 -32.58
N GLY A 338 4.65 3.84 -32.16
CA GLY A 338 5.85 3.06 -31.78
C GLY A 338 5.66 1.57 -31.56
N PHE A 339 4.45 1.05 -31.77
CA PHE A 339 4.12 -0.36 -31.62
C PHE A 339 3.13 -0.79 -32.70
N ASP A 340 3.13 -2.08 -33.00
CA ASP A 340 2.20 -2.68 -33.95
C ASP A 340 0.82 -2.78 -33.29
N LEU A 341 -0.10 -1.91 -33.71
CA LEU A 341 -1.46 -1.84 -33.18
C LEU A 341 -2.15 -3.21 -33.22
N SER A 342 -2.01 -3.95 -34.32
CA SER A 342 -2.69 -5.24 -34.49
C SER A 342 -2.22 -6.29 -33.48
N LYS A 343 -0.93 -6.28 -33.13
CA LYS A 343 -0.37 -7.21 -32.15
C LYS A 343 -0.74 -6.84 -30.73
N LEU A 344 -0.76 -5.55 -30.41
CA LEU A 344 -1.18 -5.09 -29.09
C LEU A 344 -2.67 -5.38 -28.87
N ASP A 345 -3.50 -5.14 -29.87
CA ASP A 345 -4.94 -5.40 -29.80
C ASP A 345 -5.22 -6.89 -29.56
N MET A 346 -4.55 -7.78 -30.29
CA MET A 346 -4.65 -9.23 -30.06
C MET A 346 -4.21 -9.63 -28.66
N LEU A 347 -3.08 -9.09 -28.16
CA LEU A 347 -2.60 -9.40 -26.81
C LEU A 347 -3.58 -8.95 -25.73
N CYS A 348 -4.16 -7.77 -25.87
CA CYS A 348 -5.17 -7.26 -24.95
C CYS A 348 -6.43 -8.13 -24.96
N GLN A 349 -6.88 -8.58 -26.14
CA GLN A 349 -8.03 -9.49 -26.26
C GLN A 349 -7.74 -10.87 -25.65
N GLU A 350 -6.53 -11.41 -25.82
CA GLU A 350 -6.10 -12.66 -25.19
C GLU A 350 -6.13 -12.56 -23.66
N ILE A 351 -5.59 -11.49 -23.08
CA ILE A 351 -5.59 -11.24 -21.64
C ILE A 351 -7.03 -11.11 -21.11
N LEU A 352 -7.89 -10.37 -21.82
CA LEU A 352 -9.29 -10.21 -21.42
C LEU A 352 -10.04 -11.54 -21.49
N THR A 353 -9.81 -12.31 -22.55
CA THR A 353 -10.43 -13.65 -22.70
C THR A 353 -9.95 -14.61 -21.62
N GLU A 354 -8.66 -14.57 -21.26
CA GLU A 354 -8.09 -15.38 -20.17
C GLU A 354 -8.69 -15.00 -18.81
N ALA A 355 -8.81 -13.70 -18.53
CA ALA A 355 -9.43 -13.19 -17.31
C ALA A 355 -10.92 -13.56 -17.21
N GLU A 356 -11.68 -13.39 -18.29
CA GLU A 356 -13.11 -13.76 -18.35
C GLU A 356 -13.32 -15.28 -18.27
N SER A 357 -12.38 -16.08 -18.78
CA SER A 357 -12.43 -17.54 -18.71
C SER A 357 -12.04 -18.07 -17.32
N ALA A 358 -11.22 -17.33 -16.57
CA ALA A 358 -10.84 -17.67 -15.19
C ALA A 358 -11.97 -17.38 -14.18
N GLU A 359 -12.92 -16.50 -14.50
CA GLU A 359 -14.14 -16.25 -13.70
C GLU A 359 -15.25 -17.28 -13.93
N ALA A 360 -15.14 -18.13 -14.97
CA ALA A 360 -16.13 -19.13 -15.35
C ALA A 360 -15.83 -20.56 -14.85
N MET A 361 -14.76 -20.76 -14.09
CA MET A 361 -14.43 -22.00 -13.34
C MET A 361 -14.46 -21.74 -11.84
#